data_AF-I0IFT6-F1
#
_entry.id   AF-I0IFT6-F1
#
_cell.length_a   1.000
_cell.length_b   1.000
_cell.length_c   1.000
_cell.angle_alpha   90.00
_cell.angle_beta   90.00
_cell.angle_gamma   90.00
#
_symmetry.space_group_name_H-M   'P 1'
#
loop_
_entity.id
_entity.type
_entity.pdbx_description
1 polymer ?
#
loop_
_entity_poly.entity_id
_entity_poly.type
_entity_poly.pdbx_seq_one_letter_code
_entity_poly.pdbx_strand_id
1 'polypeptide(L)'
;MVAAGLVGFVLVSAAHALTGREHWPFSPYAMYSTPKADYQSDKLLLVAVDAAGEERWLLSAAELAPLNRAKVDAVLGRARRADGQGRSVAHAGPTLRRAFVDLVGVIERHHPEAAAFRLYHAVWEMDPAAANLRDPEVWDLLAEEPAR
;
A
#
# COMPACT_ATOMS: atom_id res chain seq x y z
N MET A 1 -30.16 16.96 35.66
CA MET A 1 -30.06 15.68 34.90
C MET A 1 -29.25 15.76 33.60
N VAL A 2 -28.76 16.94 33.16
CA VAL A 2 -27.96 17.07 31.91
C VAL A 2 -26.46 16.82 32.14
N ALA A 3 -25.94 17.16 33.33
CA ALA A 3 -24.52 17.05 33.65
C ALA A 3 -23.99 15.60 33.70
N ALA A 4 -24.80 14.64 34.17
CA ALA A 4 -24.38 13.25 34.30
C ALA A 4 -24.18 12.55 32.94
N GLY A 5 -25.03 12.89 31.95
CA GLY A 5 -24.91 12.35 30.59
C GLY A 5 -23.68 12.87 29.85
N LEU A 6 -23.34 14.15 30.06
CA LEU A 6 -22.17 14.76 29.42
C LEU A 6 -20.86 14.18 29.97
N VAL A 7 -20.77 14.00 31.29
CA VAL A 7 -19.60 13.41 31.95
C VAL A 7 -19.42 11.95 31.54
N GLY A 8 -20.51 11.18 31.46
CA GLY A 8 -20.46 9.81 30.96
C GLY A 8 -19.95 9.73 29.52
N PHE A 9 -20.43 10.60 28.63
CA PHE A 9 -19.97 10.65 27.23
C PHE A 9 -18.47 10.97 27.12
N VAL A 10 -17.99 11.97 27.86
CA VAL A 10 -16.57 12.37 27.84
C VAL A 10 -15.65 11.27 28.38
N LEU A 11 -16.04 10.58 29.46
CA LEU A 11 -15.24 9.50 30.03
C LEU A 11 -15.16 8.27 29.10
N VAL A 12 -16.26 7.94 28.43
CA VAL A 12 -16.29 6.88 27.42
C VAL A 12 -15.38 7.26 26.26
N SER A 13 -15.50 8.47 25.70
CA SER A 13 -14.64 8.93 24.60
C SER A 13 -13.16 8.97 24.98
N ALA A 14 -12.82 9.40 26.20
CA ALA A 14 -11.44 9.41 26.69
C ALA A 14 -10.86 7.99 26.83
N ALA A 15 -11.65 7.04 27.33
CA ALA A 15 -11.24 5.63 27.40
C ALA A 15 -11.07 5.00 26.00
N HIS A 16 -11.89 5.41 25.02
CA HIS A 16 -11.76 4.96 23.62
C HIS A 16 -10.50 5.53 22.96
N ALA A 17 -10.18 6.81 23.19
CA ALA A 17 -8.96 7.44 22.70
C ALA A 17 -7.69 6.80 23.29
N LEU A 18 -7.73 6.40 24.57
CA LEU A 18 -6.61 5.72 25.24
C LEU A 18 -6.44 4.25 24.79
N THR A 19 -7.49 3.61 24.27
CA THR A 19 -7.47 2.20 23.85
C THR A 19 -7.43 2.01 22.33
N GLY A 20 -7.53 3.09 21.55
CA GLY A 20 -7.47 3.06 20.08
C GLY A 20 -8.65 2.33 19.42
N ARG A 21 -9.75 2.08 20.14
CA ARG A 21 -10.95 1.41 19.61
C ARG A 21 -12.07 2.43 19.51
N GLU A 22 -12.65 2.65 18.33
CA GLU A 22 -13.84 3.49 18.13
C GLU A 22 -15.10 2.62 18.09
N HIS A 23 -15.95 2.70 19.12
CA HIS A 23 -17.33 2.16 19.06
C HIS A 23 -18.27 3.28 18.66
N TRP A 24 -18.46 3.47 17.36
CA TRP A 24 -19.44 4.42 16.82
C TRP A 24 -20.88 3.92 17.09
N PRO A 25 -21.78 4.66 17.79
CA PRO A 25 -23.09 4.11 18.16
C PRO A 25 -24.28 4.50 17.26
N PHE A 26 -24.16 5.38 16.26
CA PHE A 26 -25.36 6.01 15.65
C PHE A 26 -25.39 6.15 14.12
N SER A 27 -24.90 5.18 13.36
CA SER A 27 -25.16 5.18 11.92
C SER A 27 -25.88 3.89 11.48
N PRO A 28 -27.17 3.97 11.08
CA PRO A 28 -27.89 2.85 10.48
C PRO A 28 -27.55 2.70 9.00
N TYR A 29 -26.31 2.99 8.59
CA TYR A 29 -25.83 2.47 7.32
C TYR A 29 -25.60 0.97 7.52
N ALA A 30 -26.29 0.16 6.73
CA ALA A 30 -25.86 -1.21 6.51
C ALA A 30 -24.47 -1.15 5.87
N MET A 31 -23.43 -1.08 6.69
CA MET A 31 -22.09 -1.44 6.26
C MET A 31 -22.17 -2.92 5.92
N TYR A 32 -22.40 -3.22 4.64
CA TYR A 32 -22.12 -4.52 4.05
C TYR A 32 -20.60 -4.79 4.09
N SER A 33 -19.98 -4.73 5.27
CA SER A 33 -18.72 -5.39 5.51
C SER A 33 -19.08 -6.78 5.99
N THR A 34 -19.44 -7.67 5.06
CA THR A 34 -19.29 -9.10 5.35
C THR A 34 -17.86 -9.27 5.86
N PRO A 35 -17.64 -9.71 7.10
CA PRO A 35 -16.29 -9.91 7.61
C PRO A 35 -15.58 -10.85 6.64
N LYS A 36 -14.58 -10.36 5.93
CA LYS A 36 -13.68 -11.23 5.19
C LYS A 36 -12.79 -11.88 6.23
N ALA A 37 -12.79 -13.21 6.27
CA ALA A 37 -11.91 -13.96 7.17
C ALA A 37 -10.43 -13.68 6.87
N ASP A 38 -10.13 -13.38 5.59
CA ASP A 38 -8.78 -13.11 5.12
C ASP A 38 -8.48 -11.61 5.25
N TYR A 39 -7.90 -11.21 6.37
CA TYR A 39 -7.31 -9.88 6.54
C TYR A 39 -5.92 -9.86 5.88
N GLN A 40 -5.87 -9.97 4.56
CA GLN A 40 -4.64 -9.82 3.80
C GLN A 40 -4.69 -8.55 2.96
N SER A 41 -3.59 -7.80 2.96
CA SER A 41 -3.37 -6.68 2.05
C SER A 41 -2.30 -7.09 1.05
N ASP A 42 -2.59 -6.96 -0.25
CA ASP A 42 -1.60 -7.13 -1.30
C ASP A 42 -1.33 -5.78 -2.00
N LYS A 43 -0.05 -5.47 -2.23
CA LYS A 43 0.37 -4.25 -2.92
C LYS A 43 1.45 -4.54 -3.94
N LEU A 44 1.43 -3.75 -5.00
CA LEU A 44 2.57 -3.61 -5.89
C LEU A 44 3.45 -2.48 -5.35
N LEU A 45 4.71 -2.78 -5.04
CA LEU A 45 5.66 -1.81 -4.51
C LEU A 45 6.72 -1.48 -5.54
N LEU A 46 6.99 -0.18 -5.62
CA LEU A 46 8.04 0.35 -6.48
C LEU A 46 9.23 0.71 -5.60
N VAL A 47 10.39 0.20 -5.97
CA VAL A 47 11.64 0.33 -5.21
C VAL A 47 12.71 0.88 -6.14
N ALA A 48 13.43 1.90 -5.68
CA ALA A 48 14.67 2.33 -6.32
C ALA A 48 15.84 1.58 -5.67
N VAL A 49 16.80 1.17 -6.50
CA VAL A 49 18.02 0.48 -6.10
C VAL A 49 19.20 1.37 -6.46
N ASP A 50 20.07 1.68 -5.52
CA ASP A 50 21.26 2.49 -5.77
C ASP A 50 22.42 1.66 -6.37
N ALA A 51 23.55 2.33 -6.66
CA ALA A 51 24.74 1.67 -7.20
C ALA A 51 25.43 0.70 -6.22
N ALA A 52 25.17 0.82 -4.91
CA ALA A 52 25.64 -0.13 -3.90
C ALA A 52 24.71 -1.35 -3.76
N GLY A 53 23.54 -1.32 -4.39
CA GLY A 53 22.52 -2.36 -4.30
C GLY A 53 21.52 -2.15 -3.17
N GLU A 54 21.55 -1.00 -2.49
CA GLU A 54 20.63 -0.68 -1.41
C GLU A 54 19.24 -0.34 -1.97
N GLU A 55 18.21 -0.90 -1.33
CA GLU A 55 16.82 -0.75 -1.75
C GLU A 55 16.11 0.35 -0.97
N ARG A 56 15.38 1.21 -1.69
CA ARG A 56 14.53 2.25 -1.10
C ARG A 56 13.14 2.24 -1.69
N TRP A 57 12.14 2.08 -0.82
CA TRP A 57 10.74 2.08 -1.23
C TRP A 57 10.28 3.47 -1.62
N LEU A 58 9.62 3.59 -2.77
CA LEU A 58 9.06 4.84 -3.25
C LEU A 58 7.62 4.98 -2.75
N LEU A 59 7.47 5.56 -1.55
CA LEU A 59 6.19 5.64 -0.84
C LEU A 59 5.59 7.04 -0.86
N SER A 60 6.43 8.06 -0.78
CA SER A 60 5.97 9.44 -0.66
C SER A 60 5.63 10.06 -2.02
N ALA A 61 4.85 11.14 -2.00
CA ALA A 61 4.53 11.90 -3.20
C ALA A 61 5.78 12.54 -3.84
N ALA A 62 6.77 12.94 -3.03
CA ALA A 62 8.02 13.50 -3.53
C ALA A 62 8.84 12.43 -4.29
N GLU A 63 8.87 11.20 -3.77
CA GLU A 63 9.54 10.05 -4.37
C GLU A 63 8.79 9.45 -5.57
N LEU A 64 7.58 9.89 -5.86
CA LEU A 64 6.83 9.42 -7.03
C LEU A 64 6.59 10.56 -8.01
N ALA A 65 7.15 11.74 -7.77
CA ALA A 65 6.98 12.91 -8.63
C ALA A 65 7.37 12.56 -10.09
N PRO A 66 6.64 13.09 -11.08
CA PRO A 66 5.48 13.99 -11.00
C PRO A 66 4.14 13.26 -10.73
N LEU A 67 4.17 11.96 -10.46
CA LEU A 67 2.99 11.16 -10.16
C LEU A 67 2.67 11.22 -8.65
N ASN A 68 1.58 10.54 -8.28
CA ASN A 68 1.26 10.27 -6.89
C ASN A 68 0.96 8.79 -6.71
N ARG A 69 0.99 8.32 -5.47
CA ARG A 69 0.79 6.91 -5.13
C ARG A 69 -0.50 6.34 -5.72
N ALA A 70 -1.61 7.08 -5.63
CA ALA A 70 -2.90 6.64 -6.15
C ALA A 70 -2.89 6.40 -7.68
N LYS A 71 -2.21 7.26 -8.44
CA LYS A 71 -2.06 7.09 -9.90
C LYS A 71 -1.20 5.87 -10.24
N VAL A 72 -0.08 5.70 -9.54
CA VAL A 72 0.81 4.53 -9.71
C VAL A 72 0.05 3.24 -9.42
N ASP A 73 -0.63 3.17 -8.28
CA ASP A 73 -1.44 2.02 -7.88
C ASP A 73 -2.56 1.73 -8.89
N ALA A 74 -3.22 2.77 -9.41
CA ALA A 74 -4.29 2.61 -10.40
C ALA A 74 -3.78 2.05 -11.74
N VAL A 75 -2.63 2.53 -12.22
CA VAL A 75 -2.01 2.08 -13.47
C VAL A 75 -1.55 0.63 -13.34
N LEU A 76 -0.75 0.32 -12.31
CA LEU A 76 -0.23 -1.03 -12.08
C LEU A 76 -1.35 -2.02 -11.77
N GLY A 77 -2.34 -1.63 -10.95
CA GLY A 77 -3.48 -2.47 -10.62
C GLY A 77 -4.42 -2.71 -11.81
N ARG A 78 -4.52 -1.81 -12.78
CA ARG A 78 -5.22 -2.06 -14.04
C ARG A 78 -4.43 -3.03 -14.93
N ALA A 79 -3.13 -2.84 -15.04
CA ALA A 79 -2.26 -3.68 -15.85
C ALA A 79 -2.21 -5.13 -15.35
N ARG A 80 -2.05 -5.33 -14.03
CA ARG A 80 -2.11 -6.65 -13.38
C ARG A 80 -3.43 -7.38 -13.66
N ARG A 81 -4.56 -6.67 -13.58
CA ARG A 81 -5.88 -7.24 -13.90
C ARG A 81 -6.02 -7.60 -15.39
N ALA A 82 -5.46 -6.79 -16.28
CA ALA A 82 -5.47 -7.07 -17.71
C ALA A 82 -4.67 -8.33 -18.07
N ASP A 83 -3.60 -8.61 -17.33
CA ASP A 83 -2.83 -9.86 -17.46
C ASP A 83 -3.55 -11.08 -16.84
N GLY A 84 -4.77 -10.91 -16.30
CA GLY A 84 -5.55 -11.99 -15.68
C GLY A 84 -4.93 -12.52 -14.38
N GLN A 85 -3.99 -11.78 -13.80
CA GLN A 85 -3.24 -12.23 -12.64
C GLN A 85 -4.03 -11.99 -11.34
N GLY A 86 -4.17 -13.05 -10.53
CA GLY A 86 -4.81 -13.03 -9.22
C GLY A 86 -3.91 -12.48 -8.10
N ARG A 87 -4.20 -12.86 -6.85
CA ARG A 87 -3.47 -12.37 -5.66
C ARG A 87 -2.02 -12.84 -5.54
N SER A 88 -1.62 -13.92 -6.20
CA SER A 88 -0.23 -14.39 -6.20
C SER A 88 0.32 -14.31 -7.63
N VAL A 89 1.51 -13.73 -7.77
CA VAL A 89 2.15 -13.51 -9.06
C VAL A 89 3.63 -13.81 -8.91
N ALA A 90 4.12 -14.80 -9.67
CA ALA A 90 5.55 -15.12 -9.69
C ALA A 90 6.35 -14.17 -10.61
N HIS A 91 5.72 -13.60 -11.63
CA HIS A 91 6.37 -12.74 -12.63
C HIS A 91 5.40 -11.70 -13.21
N ALA A 92 5.88 -10.50 -13.54
CA ALA A 92 5.07 -9.51 -14.25
C ALA A 92 4.67 -10.01 -15.65
N GLY A 93 3.36 -10.06 -15.92
CA GLY A 93 2.84 -10.28 -17.28
C GLY A 93 3.22 -9.15 -18.24
N PRO A 94 2.96 -9.31 -19.55
CA PRO A 94 3.40 -8.35 -20.56
C PRO A 94 2.79 -6.96 -20.37
N THR A 95 1.52 -6.86 -19.96
CA THR A 95 0.86 -5.57 -19.74
C THR A 95 1.41 -4.88 -18.51
N LEU A 96 1.60 -5.62 -17.41
CA LEU A 96 2.18 -5.12 -16.18
C LEU A 96 3.63 -4.69 -16.37
N ARG A 97 4.45 -5.50 -17.06
CA ARG A 97 5.84 -5.16 -17.37
C ARG A 97 5.92 -3.86 -18.16
N ARG A 98 5.09 -3.69 -19.18
CA ARG A 98 5.05 -2.46 -19.96
C ARG A 98 4.67 -1.25 -19.11
N ALA A 99 3.59 -1.36 -18.32
CA ALA A 99 3.16 -0.28 -17.44
C ALA A 99 4.24 0.11 -16.41
N PHE A 100 4.99 -0.87 -15.90
CA PHE A 100 6.12 -0.65 -15.02
C PHE A 100 7.25 0.12 -15.71
N VAL A 101 7.69 -0.31 -16.90
CA VAL A 101 8.74 0.39 -17.67
C VAL A 101 8.32 1.82 -18.02
N ASP A 102 7.07 2.01 -18.44
CA ASP A 102 6.53 3.35 -18.74
C ASP A 102 6.53 4.26 -17.49
N LEU A 103 6.21 3.72 -16.31
CA LEU A 103 6.29 4.45 -15.05
C LEU A 103 7.73 4.80 -14.68
N VAL A 104 8.66 3.86 -14.82
CA VAL A 104 10.09 4.09 -14.56
C VAL A 104 10.60 5.25 -15.41
N GLY A 105 10.32 5.28 -16.72
CA GLY A 105 10.73 6.38 -17.60
C GLY A 105 10.14 7.76 -17.24
N VAL A 106 9.08 7.79 -16.42
CA VAL A 106 8.50 9.04 -15.90
C VAL A 106 9.21 9.47 -14.62
N ILE A 107 9.47 8.54 -13.69
CA ILE A 107 10.00 8.86 -12.36
C ILE A 107 11.53 8.90 -12.29
N GLU A 108 12.25 8.22 -13.19
CA GLU A 108 13.71 8.06 -13.10
C GLU A 108 14.45 9.40 -13.04
N ARG A 109 13.93 10.43 -13.72
CA ARG A 109 14.49 11.78 -13.70
C ARG A 109 14.49 12.43 -12.31
N HIS A 110 13.67 11.95 -11.39
CA HIS A 110 13.59 12.41 -10.00
C HIS A 110 14.43 11.56 -9.04
N HIS A 111 15.10 10.53 -9.56
CA HIS A 111 15.94 9.59 -8.84
C HIS A 111 17.29 9.42 -9.54
N PRO A 112 18.09 10.48 -9.71
CA PRO A 112 19.40 10.40 -10.36
C PRO A 112 20.38 9.46 -9.66
N GLU A 113 20.15 9.14 -8.38
CA GLU A 113 20.92 8.19 -7.59
C GLU A 113 20.56 6.73 -7.85
N ALA A 114 19.43 6.45 -8.50
CA ALA A 114 18.99 5.08 -8.76
C ALA A 114 19.81 4.46 -9.91
N ALA A 115 20.34 3.27 -9.67
CA ALA A 115 20.95 2.41 -10.70
C ALA A 115 19.90 1.50 -11.36
N ALA A 116 18.85 1.12 -10.62
CA ALA A 116 17.74 0.32 -11.14
C ALA A 116 16.44 0.59 -10.38
N PHE A 117 15.34 0.12 -10.94
CA PHE A 117 14.03 0.08 -10.32
C PHE A 117 13.53 -1.35 -10.26
N ARG A 118 12.89 -1.71 -9.16
CA ARG A 118 12.27 -3.02 -8.94
C ARG A 118 10.78 -2.87 -8.67
N LEU A 119 10.01 -3.77 -9.24
CA LEU A 119 8.61 -3.96 -8.95
C LEU A 119 8.44 -5.22 -8.11
N TYR A 120 7.94 -5.03 -6.90
CA TYR A 120 7.62 -6.12 -5.99
C TYR A 120 6.13 -6.34 -5.87
N HIS A 121 5.74 -7.58 -5.63
CA HIS A 121 4.45 -7.93 -5.08
C HIS A 121 4.63 -8.30 -3.62
N ALA A 122 4.03 -7.48 -2.75
CA ALA A 122 4.13 -7.62 -1.31
C ALA A 122 2.77 -7.97 -0.73
N VAL A 123 2.74 -8.97 0.15
CA VAL A 123 1.53 -9.40 0.86
C VAL A 123 1.76 -9.29 2.37
N TRP A 124 0.83 -8.65 3.06
CA TRP A 124 0.78 -8.58 4.52
C TRP A 124 -0.47 -9.29 5.01
N GLU A 125 -0.32 -10.16 6.00
CA GLU A 125 -1.41 -10.39 6.95
C GLU A 125 -1.59 -9.13 7.80
N MET A 126 -2.80 -8.61 7.94
CA MET A 126 -3.01 -7.39 8.70
C MET A 126 -2.88 -7.69 10.20
N ASP A 127 -1.86 -7.12 10.82
CA ASP A 127 -1.76 -7.04 12.27
C ASP A 127 -2.66 -5.91 12.79
N PRO A 128 -3.60 -6.18 13.71
CA PRO A 128 -4.40 -5.14 14.37
C PRO A 128 -3.59 -4.04 15.06
N ALA A 129 -2.34 -4.32 15.46
CA ALA A 129 -1.40 -3.35 16.02
C ALA A 129 -0.48 -2.70 14.97
N ALA A 130 -0.61 -3.08 13.69
CA ALA A 130 0.21 -2.61 12.57
C ALA A 130 1.73 -2.77 12.79
N ALA A 131 2.16 -3.77 13.55
CA ALA A 131 3.58 -3.97 13.85
C ALA A 131 4.39 -4.45 12.63
N ASN A 132 3.73 -5.04 11.63
CA ASN A 132 4.36 -5.66 10.46
C ASN A 132 4.34 -4.79 9.20
N LEU A 133 4.10 -3.48 9.31
CA LEU A 133 4.03 -2.59 8.13
C LEU A 133 5.26 -2.65 7.22
N ARG A 134 6.44 -2.91 7.79
CA ARG A 134 7.71 -3.04 7.05
C ARG A 134 8.16 -4.47 6.83
N ASP A 135 7.37 -5.44 7.28
CA ASP A 135 7.71 -6.86 7.26
C ASP A 135 6.56 -7.64 6.59
N PRO A 136 6.46 -7.56 5.25
CA PRO A 136 5.50 -8.35 4.49
C PRO A 136 5.88 -9.83 4.55
N GLU A 137 4.86 -10.68 4.62
CA GLU A 137 5.02 -12.13 4.64
C GLU A 137 5.50 -12.67 3.28
N VAL A 138 5.06 -12.04 2.20
CA VAL A 138 5.48 -12.38 0.83
C VAL A 138 6.15 -11.16 0.20
N TRP A 139 7.29 -11.40 -0.44
CA TRP A 139 8.07 -10.39 -1.17
C TRP A 139 8.59 -10.95 -2.49
N ASP A 140 7.73 -10.91 -3.52
CA ASP A 140 8.05 -11.46 -4.83
C ASP A 140 8.57 -10.37 -5.77
N LEU A 141 9.81 -10.51 -6.27
CA LEU A 141 10.33 -9.65 -7.33
C LEU A 141 9.62 -9.99 -8.65
N LEU A 142 8.82 -9.06 -9.17
CA LEU A 142 8.08 -9.27 -10.41
C LEU A 142 8.82 -8.80 -11.65
N ALA A 143 9.58 -7.72 -11.53
CA ALA A 143 10.32 -7.11 -12.62
C ALA A 143 11.43 -6.18 -12.08
N GLU A 144 12.50 -6.07 -12.85
CA GLU A 144 13.58 -5.09 -12.65
C GLU A 144 13.84 -4.36 -13.97
N GLU A 145 14.05 -3.06 -13.91
CA GLU A 145 14.42 -2.19 -15.03
C GLU A 145 15.61 -1.30 -14.63
N PRO A 146 16.72 -1.28 -15.39
CA PRO A 146 17.83 -0.38 -15.11
C PRO A 146 17.41 1.09 -15.31
N ALA A 147 17.97 1.99 -14.49
CA ALA A 147 17.82 3.42 -14.71
C ALA A 147 18.62 3.85 -15.95
N ARG A 148 18.11 4.84 -16.71
CA ARG A 148 18.70 5.28 -17.98
C ARG A 148 19.45 6.60 -17.90
#